data_AF-A0A973QY91-F1
#
_entry.id   AF-A0A973QY91-F1
#
_cell.length_a   1.000
_cell.length_b   1.000
_cell.length_c   1.000
_cell.angle_alpha   90.00
_cell.angle_beta   90.00
_cell.angle_gamma   90.00
#
_symmetry.space_group_name_H-M   'P 1'
#
loop_
_entity.id
_entity.type
_entity.pdbx_description
1 polymer ?
#
loop_
_entity_poly.entity_id
_entity_poly.type
_entity_poly.pdbx_seq_one_letter_code
_entity_poly.pdbx_strand_id
1 'polypeptide(L)' 'MTHWVLGVDSGGSGVRVAVARADGSGGPVPATDDRPAVTGERGIDAASMLDRVLPLASGLLREAGADSLAAACV' A
#
# COMPACT_ATOMS: atom_id res chain seq x y z
N MET A 1 1.33 -12.33 18.39
CA MET A 1 0.76 -12.41 17.02
C MET A 1 1.63 -11.53 16.13
N THR A 2 1.94 -11.97 14.92
CA THR A 2 2.68 -11.12 13.98
C THR A 2 1.72 -10.09 13.40
N HIS A 3 1.97 -8.81 13.67
CA HIS A 3 1.20 -7.72 13.08
C HIS A 3 1.88 -7.24 11.81
N TRP A 4 1.08 -6.86 10.82
CA TRP A 4 1.53 -6.35 9.54
C TRP A 4 1.09 -4.91 9.36
N VAL A 5 1.93 -4.09 8.72
CA VAL A 5 1.66 -2.69 8.42
C VAL A 5 1.82 -2.43 6.94
N LEU A 6 1.05 -1.48 6.42
CA LEU A 6 1.09 -1.02 5.03
C LEU A 6 1.66 0.39 4.96
N GLY A 7 2.69 0.59 4.15
CA GLY A 7 3.11 1.91 3.68
C GLY A 7 2.59 2.14 2.26
N VAL A 8 2.05 3.32 2.02
CA VAL A 8 1.65 3.81 0.69
C VAL A 8 2.41 5.10 0.41
N ASP A 9 2.98 5.23 -0.77
CA ASP A 9 3.61 6.47 -1.27
C ASP A 9 2.98 6.80 -2.62
N SER A 10 2.19 7.87 -2.66
CA SER A 10 1.51 8.34 -3.86
C SER A 10 2.17 9.62 -4.39
N GLY A 11 2.79 9.53 -5.56
CA GLY A 11 3.42 10.66 -6.22
C GLY A 11 2.95 10.83 -7.68
N GLY A 12 3.45 11.87 -8.34
CA GLY A 12 3.16 12.13 -9.76
C GLY A 12 3.66 11.04 -10.72
N SER A 13 4.51 10.13 -10.25
CA SER A 13 5.04 8.99 -11.01
C SER A 13 4.28 7.68 -10.80
N GLY A 14 3.26 7.66 -9.95
CA GLY A 14 2.54 6.42 -9.60
C GLY A 14 2.32 6.22 -8.11
N VAL A 15 1.83 5.05 -7.77
CA VAL A 15 1.59 4.58 -6.40
C VAL A 15 2.57 3.46 -6.09
N ARG A 16 3.25 3.57 -4.95
CA ARG A 16 4.10 2.52 -4.40
C ARG A 16 3.50 2.06 -3.08
N VAL A 17 3.47 0.77 -2.86
CA VAL A 17 3.03 0.20 -1.58
C VAL A 17 4.07 -0.77 -1.06
N ALA A 18 4.13 -0.95 0.25
CA ALA A 18 4.92 -2.01 0.84
C ALA A 18 4.27 -2.57 2.11
N VAL A 19 4.38 -3.88 2.28
CA VAL A 19 3.95 -4.57 3.50
C VAL A 19 5.18 -5.00 4.30
N ALA A 20 5.13 -4.78 5.61
CA ALA A 20 6.21 -5.17 6.53
C ALA A 20 5.64 -5.71 7.84
N ARG A 21 6.43 -6.54 8.54
CA ARG A 21 6.12 -6.91 9.92
C ARG A 21 6.31 -5.70 10.83
N ALA A 22 5.36 -5.49 11.74
CA ALA A 22 5.37 -4.38 12.69
C ALA A 22 6.55 -4.43 13.67
N ASP A 23 7.15 -5.61 13.87
CA ASP A 23 8.34 -5.81 14.70
C ASP A 23 9.66 -5.45 13.98
N GLY A 24 9.60 -5.03 12.71
CA GLY A 24 10.76 -4.61 11.92
C GLY A 24 11.58 -5.75 11.31
N SER A 25 11.18 -7.01 11.50
CA SER A 25 11.88 -8.14 10.91
C SER A 25 11.50 -8.38 9.44
N GLY A 26 12.45 -8.91 8.64
CA GLY A 26 12.20 -9.37 7.27
C GLY A 26 12.15 -8.30 6.18
N GLY A 27 12.22 -7.01 6.53
CA GLY A 27 12.19 -5.89 5.57
C GLY A 27 10.85 -5.73 4.84
N PRO A 28 10.56 -4.54 4.28
CA PRO A 28 9.36 -4.30 3.50
C PRO A 28 9.44 -4.97 2.11
N VAL A 29 8.35 -5.58 1.67
CA VAL A 29 8.20 -6.07 0.28
C VAL A 29 7.40 -5.04 -0.52
N PRO A 30 8.00 -4.37 -1.53
CA PRO A 30 7.32 -3.32 -2.29
C PRO A 30 6.57 -3.85 -3.51
N ALA A 31 5.54 -3.13 -3.93
CA ALA A 31 4.86 -3.27 -5.22
C ALA A 31 4.48 -1.89 -5.76
N THR A 32 4.34 -1.76 -7.09
CA THR A 32 4.19 -0.45 -7.75
C THR A 32 3.12 -0.49 -8.83
N ASP A 33 2.39 0.61 -8.96
CA ASP A 33 1.54 0.96 -10.10
C ASP A 33 2.04 2.29 -10.67
N ASP A 34 2.36 2.32 -11.96
CA ASP A 34 2.91 3.51 -12.63
C ASP A 34 1.84 4.57 -12.93
N ARG A 35 0.56 4.25 -12.70
CA ARG A 35 -0.54 5.19 -12.86
C ARG A 35 -0.63 6.08 -11.61
N PRO A 36 -0.43 7.41 -11.72
CA PRO A 36 -0.53 8.32 -10.57
C PRO A 36 -1.97 8.48 -10.11
N ALA A 37 -2.19 8.74 -8.82
CA ALA A 37 -3.50 9.08 -8.27
C ALA A 37 -4.17 10.23 -9.07
N VAL A 38 -5.47 10.13 -9.34
CA VAL A 38 -6.21 11.26 -9.93
C VAL A 38 -6.28 12.37 -8.89
N THR A 39 -5.95 13.60 -9.29
CA THR A 39 -6.03 14.79 -8.44
C THR A 39 -6.94 15.84 -9.07
N GLY A 40 -7.59 16.63 -8.22
CA GLY A 40 -8.40 17.77 -8.63
C GLY A 40 -8.38 18.88 -7.57
N GLU A 41 -9.27 19.86 -7.69
CA GLU A 41 -9.33 21.02 -6.78
C GLU A 41 -9.53 20.63 -5.31
N ARG A 42 -10.08 19.44 -5.05
CA ARG A 42 -10.31 18.90 -3.69
C ARG A 42 -9.20 17.95 -3.21
N GLY A 43 -8.08 17.88 -3.93
CA GLY A 43 -6.99 16.96 -3.63
C GLY A 43 -7.11 15.63 -4.37
N ILE A 44 -6.57 14.56 -3.77
CA ILE A 44 -6.56 13.21 -4.34
C ILE A 44 -7.98 12.63 -4.39
N ASP A 45 -8.34 12.05 -5.52
CA ASP A 45 -9.52 11.21 -5.66
C ASP A 45 -9.30 9.88 -4.93
N ALA A 46 -10.03 9.69 -3.82
CA ALA A 46 -9.84 8.54 -2.94
C ALA A 46 -10.19 7.20 -3.59
N ALA A 47 -11.23 7.17 -4.45
CA ALA A 47 -11.61 5.95 -5.16
C ALA A 47 -10.49 5.53 -6.12
N SER A 48 -9.97 6.47 -6.89
CA SER A 48 -8.85 6.26 -7.81
C SER A 48 -7.58 5.85 -7.07
N MET A 49 -7.33 6.35 -5.86
CA MET A 49 -6.24 5.85 -5.02
C MET A 49 -6.46 4.38 -4.63
N LEU A 50 -7.65 4.04 -4.12
CA LEU A 50 -7.97 2.68 -3.66
C LEU A 50 -7.93 1.65 -4.80
N ASP A 51 -8.34 2.02 -6.01
CA ASP A 51 -8.26 1.17 -7.20
C ASP A 51 -6.82 0.73 -7.54
N ARG A 52 -5.83 1.52 -7.11
CA ARG A 52 -4.40 1.21 -7.27
C ARG A 52 -3.83 0.48 -6.05
N VAL A 53 -4.17 0.94 -4.85
CA VAL A 53 -3.61 0.42 -3.59
C VAL A 53 -4.13 -0.98 -3.27
N LEU A 54 -5.44 -1.22 -3.38
CA LEU A 54 -6.06 -2.46 -2.89
C LEU A 54 -5.53 -3.71 -3.61
N PRO A 55 -5.42 -3.76 -4.96
CA PRO A 55 -4.89 -4.94 -5.63
C PRO A 55 -3.45 -5.27 -5.21
N LEU A 56 -2.60 -4.25 -5.08
CA LEU A 56 -1.21 -4.41 -4.68
C LEU A 56 -1.09 -4.89 -3.22
N ALA A 57 -1.82 -4.25 -2.31
CA ALA A 57 -1.82 -4.62 -0.89
C ALA A 57 -2.35 -6.03 -0.66
N SER A 58 -3.44 -6.42 -1.35
CA SER A 58 -3.95 -7.79 -1.29
C SER A 58 -2.97 -8.82 -1.85
N GLY A 59 -2.25 -8.48 -2.94
CA GLY A 59 -1.18 -9.32 -3.48
C GLY A 59 -0.07 -9.57 -2.47
N LEU A 60 0.44 -8.49 -1.85
CA LEU A 60 1.51 -8.56 -0.85
C LEU A 60 1.09 -9.31 0.42
N LEU A 61 -0.14 -9.12 0.91
CA LEU A 61 -0.66 -9.86 2.07
C LEU A 61 -0.73 -11.37 1.80
N ARG A 62 -1.22 -11.76 0.62
CA ARG A 62 -1.26 -13.16 0.19
C ARG A 62 0.15 -13.77 0.12
N GLU A 63 1.12 -13.04 -0.40
CA GLU A 63 2.52 -13.49 -0.48
C GLU A 63 3.19 -13.58 0.89
N ALA A 64 2.84 -12.67 1.80
CA ALA A 64 3.30 -12.66 3.18
C ALA A 64 2.62 -13.73 4.07
N GLY A 65 1.57 -14.40 3.58
CA GLY A 65 0.76 -15.32 4.38
C GLY A 65 0.02 -14.61 5.53
N ALA A 66 -0.38 -13.35 5.32
CA ALA A 66 -0.99 -12.49 6.31
C ALA A 66 -2.48 -12.27 6.02
N ASP A 67 -3.32 -12.40 7.06
CA ASP A 67 -4.78 -12.25 6.92
C ASP A 67 -5.26 -10.80 7.04
N SER A 68 -4.49 -9.92 7.69
CA SER A 68 -4.90 -8.53 7.94
C SER A 68 -3.73 -7.59 8.20
N LEU A 69 -4.00 -6.29 8.04
CA LEU A 69 -3.12 -5.18 8.41
C LEU A 69 -3.58 -4.59 9.74
N ALA A 70 -2.65 -4.31 10.63
CA ALA A 70 -2.90 -3.62 11.89
C ALA A 70 -2.94 -2.09 11.73
N ALA A 71 -2.22 -1.56 10.73
CA ALA A 71 -2.15 -0.14 10.44
C ALA A 71 -1.77 0.12 8.97
N ALA A 72 -2.10 1.32 8.50
CA ALA A 72 -1.66 1.84 7.21
C ALA A 72 -1.20 3.30 7.36
N CYS A 73 -0.19 3.68 6.59
CA CYS A 73 0.29 5.06 6.45
C CYS A 73 0.31 5.42 4.96
N VAL A 74 -0.11 6.64 4.63
CA VAL A 74 -0.16 7.20 3.27
C VAL A 74 0.61 8.51 3.25
#